data_AF-A0A937SBU5-F1
#
_entry.id   AF-A0A937SBU5-F1
#
_cell.length_a   1.000
_cell.length_b   1.000
_cell.length_c   1.000
_cell.angle_alpha   90.00
_cell.angle_beta   90.00
_cell.angle_gamma   90.00
#
_symmetry.space_group_name_H-M   'P 1'
#
loop_
_entity.id
_entity.type
_entity.pdbx_description
1 polymer ?
#
loop_
_entity_poly.entity_id
_entity_poly.type
_entity_poly.pdbx_seq_one_letter_code
_entity_poly.pdbx_strand_id
1 'polypeptide(L)' 'MPGYHFHFITRDKKVGGHLLGYQAQNVKIEIDYTSEFFMTLPGGEGIYKLDLEVK' A
#
# COMPACT_ATOMS: atom_id res chain seq x y z
N MET A 1 -1.33 3.32 -6.09
CA MET A 1 -1.78 2.09 -6.77
C MET A 1 -3.30 2.13 -6.84
N PRO A 2 -3.91 2.15 -8.04
CA PRO A 2 -5.37 2.08 -8.16
C PRO A 2 -5.90 0.71 -7.68
N GLY A 3 -7.05 0.69 -7.00
CA GLY A 3 -7.68 -0.55 -6.53
C GLY A 3 -7.15 -1.05 -5.18
N TYR A 4 -7.08 -2.38 -5.03
CA TYR A 4 -6.67 -3.03 -3.79
C TYR A 4 -5.14 -3.12 -3.67
N HIS A 5 -4.57 -2.62 -2.56
CA HIS A 5 -3.16 -2.75 -2.22
C HIS A 5 -3.04 -3.36 -0.82
N PHE A 6 -2.71 -4.65 -0.75
CA PHE A 6 -2.60 -5.38 0.52
C PHE A 6 -1.17 -5.83 0.80
N HIS A 7 -0.78 -5.72 2.07
CA HIS A 7 0.37 -6.43 2.62
C HIS A 7 -0.12 -7.51 3.59
N PHE A 8 0.71 -8.53 3.79
CA PHE A 8 0.46 -9.62 4.72
C PHE A 8 1.58 -9.73 5.75
N ILE A 9 1.25 -10.18 6.95
CA ILE A 9 2.20 -10.53 8.01
C ILE A 9 1.69 -11.74 8.79
N THR A 10 2.56 -12.71 9.06
CA THR A 10 2.22 -13.87 9.88
C THR A 10 2.06 -13.48 11.35
N ARG A 11 1.29 -14.27 12.10
CA ARG A 11 1.04 -14.03 13.53
C ARG A 11 2.33 -13.94 14.37
N ASP A 12 3.33 -14.73 14.02
CA ASP A 12 4.64 -14.74 14.68
C ASP A 12 5.60 -13.67 14.17
N LYS A 13 5.16 -12.85 13.20
CA LYS A 13 5.89 -11.74 12.57
C LYS A 13 7.18 -12.13 11.85
N LYS A 14 7.39 -13.41 11.56
CA LYS A 14 8.60 -13.88 10.88
C LYS A 14 8.54 -13.74 9.36
N VAL A 15 7.32 -13.71 8.81
CA VAL A 15 7.10 -13.68 7.36
C VAL A 15 6.05 -12.63 7.01
N GLY A 16 6.27 -11.92 5.92
CA GLY A 16 5.33 -10.94 5.38
C GLY A 16 5.74 -10.47 3.99
N GLY A 17 4.94 -9.58 3.41
CA GLY A 17 5.26 -9.01 2.10
C GLY A 17 4.05 -8.41 1.37
N HIS A 18 4.29 -8.03 0.11
CA HIS A 18 3.25 -7.59 -0.81
C HIS A 18 2.41 -8.78 -1.24
N LEU A 19 1.08 -8.63 -1.20
CA LEU A 19 0.17 -9.71 -1.52
C LEU A 19 -0.14 -9.71 -3.02
N LEU A 20 0.26 -10.77 -3.72
CA LEU A 20 -0.02 -10.96 -5.15
C LEU A 20 -1.32 -11.74 -5.39
N GLY A 21 -1.69 -12.57 -4.42
CA GLY A 21 -2.90 -13.39 -4.45
C GLY A 21 -3.05 -14.17 -3.15
N TYR A 22 -4.28 -14.50 -2.79
CA TYR A 22 -4.58 -15.31 -1.63
C TYR A 22 -5.92 -16.04 -1.80
N GLN A 23 -6.09 -17.11 -1.03
CA GLN A 23 -7.37 -17.75 -0.81
C GLN A 23 -7.51 -17.95 0.70
N ALA A 24 -8.63 -17.50 1.27
CA ALA A 24 -8.89 -17.63 2.69
C ALA A 24 -10.37 -17.99 2.92
N GLN A 25 -10.62 -18.68 4.03
CA GLN A 25 -11.96 -19.01 4.50
C GLN A 25 -12.08 -18.56 5.96
N ASN A 26 -13.28 -18.14 6.38
CA ASN A 26 -13.57 -17.72 7.75
C ASN A 26 -12.66 -16.58 8.27
N VAL A 27 -12.50 -15.54 7.45
CA VAL A 27 -11.76 -14.33 7.85
C VAL A 27 -12.71 -13.29 8.42
N LYS A 28 -12.21 -12.50 9.38
CA LYS A 28 -12.86 -11.26 9.80
C LYS A 28 -12.36 -10.14 8.89
N ILE A 29 -13.28 -9.34 8.35
CA ILE A 29 -12.98 -8.17 7.53
C ILE A 29 -13.41 -6.92 8.30
N GLU A 30 -12.55 -5.92 8.32
CA GLU A 30 -12.81 -4.60 8.90
C GLU A 30 -12.47 -3.56 7.82
N ILE A 31 -13.35 -2.57 7.64
CA ILE A 31 -13.22 -1.52 6.62
C ILE A 31 -13.38 -0.17 7.32
N ASP A 32 -12.45 0.74 7.05
CA ASP A 32 -12.53 2.14 7.40
C ASP A 32 -12.70 2.97 6.12
N TYR A 33 -13.75 3.79 6.05
CA TYR A 33 -14.02 4.64 4.90
C TYR A 33 -13.33 5.99 5.10
N THR A 34 -12.23 6.21 4.39
CA THR A 34 -11.48 7.47 4.43
C THR A 34 -11.73 8.27 3.16
N SER A 35 -12.51 9.34 3.24
CA SER A 35 -12.83 10.21 2.09
C SER A 35 -11.77 11.28 1.80
N GLU A 36 -10.84 11.49 2.72
CA GLU A 36 -9.78 12.49 2.58
C GLU A 36 -8.41 11.82 2.40
N PHE A 37 -7.55 12.43 1.61
CA PHE A 37 -6.20 11.95 1.36
C PHE A 37 -5.20 13.09 1.58
N PHE A 38 -4.19 12.81 2.41
CA PHE A 38 -3.10 13.73 2.71
C PHE A 38 -1.77 13.14 2.21
N MET A 39 -1.00 13.93 1.46
CA MET A 39 0.29 13.53 0.92
C MET A 39 1.36 14.56 1.26
N THR A 40 2.48 14.08 1.79
CA THR A 40 3.71 14.86 1.94
C THR A 40 4.70 14.45 0.87
N LEU A 41 5.26 15.41 0.15
CA LEU A 41 6.35 15.12 -0.78
C LEU A 41 7.67 15.02 -0.01
N PRO A 42 8.48 13.97 -0.26
CA PRO A 42 9.82 13.90 0.31
C PRO A 42 10.69 15.04 -0.21
N GLY A 43 11.49 15.64 0.68
CA GLY A 43 12.43 16.69 0.29
C GLY A 43 13.69 16.13 -0.37
N GLY A 44 14.37 16.97 -1.14
CA GLY A 44 15.70 16.68 -1.72
C GLY A 44 15.73 16.81 -3.23
N GLU A 45 16.91 17.17 -3.76
CA GLU A 45 17.06 17.49 -5.19
C GLU A 45 16.63 16.37 -6.14
N GLY A 46 16.80 15.10 -5.74
CA GLY A 46 16.44 13.95 -6.58
C GLY A 46 14.94 13.84 -6.85
N ILE A 47 14.08 14.28 -5.92
CA ILE A 47 12.63 14.29 -6.09
C ILE A 47 12.18 15.52 -6.89
N TYR A 48 12.80 16.68 -6.65
CA TYR A 48 12.41 17.93 -7.33
C TYR A 48 12.80 17.99 -8.81
N LYS A 49 13.75 17.17 -9.23
CA LYS A 49 14.21 17.06 -10.63
C LYS A 49 13.58 15.88 -11.36
N LEU A 50 12.73 15.10 -10.70
CA LEU A 50 12.13 13.91 -11.29
C LEU A 50 10.94 14.31 -12.17
N ASP A 51 11.03 13.97 -13.45
CA ASP A 51 9.88 14.01 -14.35
C ASP A 51 9.05 12.73 -14.16
N LEU A 52 7.80 12.90 -13.72
CA LEU A 52 6.86 11.80 -13.45
C LEU A 52 5.78 11.68 -14.53
N GLU A 53 5.85 12.47 -15.59
CA GLU A 53 4.97 12.31 -16.73
C GLU A 53 5.32 11.02 -17.49
N VAL A 54 4.34 10.14 -17.62
CA VAL A 54 4.43 9.01 -18.55
C VAL A 54 3.89 9.50 -19.89
N LYS A 55 4.72 9.45 -20.93
CA LYS A 55 4.29 9.75 -22.31
C LYS A 55 3.33 8.69 -22.86
#